data_AF-A0A160MFS9-F1
#
_entry.id   AF-A0A160MFS9-F1
#
_cell.length_a   1.000
_cell.length_b   1.000
_cell.length_c   1.000
_cell.angle_alpha   90.00
_cell.angle_beta   90.00
_cell.angle_gamma   90.00
#
_symmetry.space_group_name_H-M   'P 1'
#
loop_
_entity.id
_entity.type
_entity.pdbx_description
1 polymer ?
#
loop_
_entity_poly.entity_id
_entity_poly.type
_entity_poly.pdbx_seq_one_letter_code
_entity_poly.pdbx_strand_id
1 'polypeptide(L)'
;MKEVFDPLIQAKRQQKELGKWLADHKIHTPIEYLVVISNPSTVIKTSSYHKLAIEKVLHASHLRERIDKLKENYPAETLTDREIRKLSRAITKKNIPANYNVLKYYDIDIKEIITGIQCPECSRFSMKRMLGTWKCSNCHTADKEAHIRTLHDYLLSISSSITNQQFREFTHLSSSNIAKKLLTALKLPFSSSYKDRTYQLSADFFERLHFTSRK
;
A
#
# COMPACT_ATOMS: atom_id res chain seq x y z
N MET A 1 -11.78 -8.44 -24.11
CA MET A 1 -10.72 -9.47 -24.03
C MET A 1 -10.07 -9.30 -22.65
N LYS A 2 -10.34 -10.19 -21.69
CA LYS A 2 -9.70 -10.09 -20.36
C LYS A 2 -8.23 -10.43 -20.54
N GLU A 3 -7.37 -9.42 -20.46
CA GLU A 3 -5.92 -9.63 -20.41
C GLU A 3 -5.63 -10.45 -19.15
N VAL A 4 -5.36 -11.75 -19.32
CA VAL A 4 -5.00 -12.62 -18.21
C VAL A 4 -3.56 -12.29 -17.86
N PHE A 5 -3.39 -11.74 -16.67
CA PHE A 5 -2.11 -11.41 -16.10
C PHE A 5 -1.27 -12.68 -15.89
N ASP A 6 -0.27 -12.89 -16.75
CA ASP A 6 0.68 -14.01 -16.60
C ASP A 6 1.83 -13.60 -15.67
N PRO A 7 1.93 -14.17 -14.46
CA PRO A 7 2.95 -13.82 -13.50
C PRO A 7 4.37 -14.17 -13.98
N LEU A 8 4.53 -15.16 -14.86
CA LEU A 8 5.84 -15.50 -15.43
C LEU A 8 6.32 -14.41 -16.39
N ILE A 9 5.42 -13.91 -17.25
CA ILE A 9 5.72 -12.80 -18.16
C ILE A 9 6.06 -11.55 -17.35
N GLN A 10 5.27 -11.27 -16.29
CA GLN A 10 5.52 -10.12 -15.42
C GLN A 10 6.89 -10.22 -14.73
N ALA A 11 7.20 -11.35 -14.10
CA ALA A 11 8.45 -11.55 -13.37
C ALA A 11 9.67 -11.49 -14.32
N LYS A 12 9.55 -12.09 -15.52
CA LYS A 12 10.59 -12.00 -16.56
C LYS A 12 10.79 -10.57 -17.06
N ARG A 13 9.71 -9.78 -17.20
CA ARG A 13 9.82 -8.35 -17.52
C ARG A 13 10.55 -7.59 -16.41
N GLN A 14 10.20 -7.83 -15.14
CA GLN A 14 10.86 -7.20 -14.00
C GLN A 14 12.36 -7.54 -13.94
N GLN A 15 12.72 -8.81 -14.17
CA GLN A 15 14.12 -9.25 -14.29
C GLN A 15 14.87 -8.43 -15.35
N LYS A 16 14.27 -8.28 -16.55
CA LYS A 16 14.87 -7.51 -17.66
C LYS A 16 15.05 -6.04 -17.31
N GLU A 17 14.04 -5.40 -16.75
CA GLU A 17 14.10 -3.97 -16.41
C GLU A 17 15.08 -3.71 -15.25
N LEU A 18 15.14 -4.59 -14.25
CA LEU A 18 16.16 -4.52 -13.20
C LEU A 18 17.56 -4.70 -13.79
N GLY A 19 17.74 -5.62 -14.73
CA GLY A 19 19.02 -5.84 -15.43
C GLY A 19 19.52 -4.59 -16.16
N LYS A 20 18.65 -3.91 -16.91
CA LYS A 20 18.99 -2.64 -17.54
C LYS A 20 19.39 -1.59 -16.52
N TRP A 21 18.60 -1.45 -15.45
CA TRP A 21 18.87 -0.47 -14.41
C TRP A 21 20.19 -0.74 -13.68
N LEU A 22 20.54 -2.00 -13.41
CA LEU A 22 21.86 -2.36 -12.85
C LEU A 22 23.01 -2.06 -13.81
N ALA A 23 22.83 -2.32 -15.10
CA ALA A 23 23.83 -2.00 -16.12
C ALA A 23 24.13 -0.49 -16.19
N ASP A 24 23.11 0.36 -16.08
CA ASP A 24 23.26 1.82 -16.00
C ASP A 24 24.07 2.26 -14.75
N HIS A 25 24.05 1.43 -13.69
CA HIS A 25 24.84 1.64 -12.47
C HIS A 25 26.20 0.93 -12.50
N LYS A 26 26.59 0.36 -13.65
CA LYS A 26 27.82 -0.43 -13.87
C LYS A 26 27.93 -1.67 -12.99
N ILE A 27 26.80 -2.23 -12.60
CA ILE A 27 26.71 -3.45 -11.79
C ILE A 27 26.34 -4.61 -12.70
N HIS A 28 27.17 -5.65 -12.69
CA HIS A 28 26.93 -6.89 -13.45
C HIS A 28 26.79 -8.04 -12.47
N THR A 29 25.57 -8.52 -12.31
CA THR A 29 25.27 -9.67 -11.44
C THR A 29 24.13 -10.48 -12.07
N PRO A 30 24.12 -11.82 -11.92
CA PRO A 30 22.98 -12.63 -12.33
C PRO A 30 21.71 -12.19 -11.60
N ILE A 31 20.61 -12.07 -12.33
CA ILE A 31 19.29 -11.77 -11.76
C ILE A 31 18.41 -12.98 -12.01
N GLU A 32 17.95 -13.62 -10.95
CA GLU A 32 16.96 -14.69 -11.02
C GLU A 32 15.57 -14.19 -10.65
N TYR A 33 14.53 -14.83 -11.19
CA TYR A 33 13.15 -14.56 -10.82
C TYR A 33 12.42 -15.86 -10.52
N LEU A 34 11.45 -15.78 -9.62
CA LEU A 34 10.57 -16.87 -9.23
C LEU A 34 9.17 -16.32 -9.02
N VAL A 35 8.16 -17.12 -9.34
CA VAL A 35 6.76 -16.87 -8.98
C VAL A 35 6.44 -17.74 -7.78
N VAL A 36 6.29 -17.11 -6.62
CA VAL A 36 6.07 -17.81 -5.35
C VAL A 36 4.61 -17.69 -4.93
N ILE A 37 3.93 -18.82 -4.76
CA ILE A 37 2.55 -18.90 -4.30
C ILE A 37 2.54 -19.10 -2.79
N SER A 38 2.06 -18.09 -2.07
CA SER A 38 2.02 -18.07 -0.61
C SER A 38 0.91 -18.91 -0.01
N ASN A 39 -0.23 -19.06 -0.71
CA ASN A 39 -1.33 -19.91 -0.25
C ASN A 39 -0.99 -21.40 -0.47
N PRO A 40 -0.83 -22.21 0.60
CA PRO A 40 -0.48 -23.62 0.48
C PRO A 40 -1.61 -24.48 -0.10
N SER A 41 -2.87 -24.00 -0.07
CA SER A 41 -4.02 -24.72 -0.62
C SER A 41 -4.17 -24.57 -2.14
N THR A 42 -3.39 -23.69 -2.77
CA THR A 42 -3.45 -23.48 -4.22
C THR A 42 -2.89 -24.70 -4.95
N VAL A 43 -3.63 -25.27 -5.91
CA VAL A 43 -3.10 -26.37 -6.74
C VAL A 43 -2.42 -25.79 -7.97
N ILE A 44 -1.10 -26.00 -8.09
CA ILE A 44 -0.33 -25.61 -9.28
C ILE A 44 -0.55 -26.68 -10.36
N LYS A 45 -1.43 -26.39 -11.32
CA LYS A 45 -1.64 -27.24 -12.51
C LYS A 45 -0.91 -26.64 -13.70
N THR A 46 -0.01 -27.41 -14.29
CA THR A 46 0.67 -27.06 -15.54
C THR A 46 0.77 -28.28 -16.43
N SER A 47 0.79 -28.10 -17.74
CA SER A 47 1.14 -29.19 -18.65
C SER A 47 2.62 -29.55 -18.47
N SER A 48 2.96 -30.82 -18.68
CA SER A 48 4.35 -31.30 -18.67
C SER A 48 5.23 -30.61 -19.72
N TYR A 49 4.62 -30.05 -20.77
CA TYR A 49 5.29 -29.29 -21.82
C TYR A 49 5.67 -27.86 -21.39
N HIS A 50 5.07 -27.33 -20.33
CA HIS A 50 5.32 -25.97 -19.83
C HIS A 50 6.52 -25.92 -18.87
N LYS A 51 7.71 -26.28 -19.37
CA LYS A 51 8.96 -26.37 -18.58
C LYS A 51 9.24 -25.11 -17.76
N LEU A 52 9.00 -23.92 -18.31
CA LEU A 52 9.23 -22.65 -17.63
C LEU A 52 8.37 -22.52 -16.36
N ALA A 53 7.12 -22.97 -16.39
CA ALA A 53 6.23 -22.91 -15.24
C ALA A 53 6.68 -23.89 -14.15
N ILE A 54 7.09 -25.10 -14.54
CA ILE A 54 7.65 -26.11 -13.63
C ILE A 54 8.91 -25.59 -12.94
N GLU A 55 9.76 -24.88 -13.69
CA GLU A 55 11.00 -24.35 -13.15
C GLU A 55 10.79 -23.09 -12.31
N LYS A 56 9.96 -22.13 -12.73
CA LYS A 56 9.91 -20.81 -12.10
C LYS A 56 8.76 -20.62 -11.10
N VAL A 57 7.75 -21.49 -11.09
CA VAL A 57 6.61 -21.41 -10.17
C VAL A 57 6.76 -22.41 -9.02
N LEU A 58 6.61 -21.96 -7.78
CA LEU A 58 6.66 -22.83 -6.61
C LEU A 58 5.79 -22.33 -5.47
N HIS A 59 5.48 -23.22 -4.52
CA HIS A 59 4.95 -22.82 -3.22
C HIS A 59 6.03 -22.22 -2.33
N ALA A 60 5.62 -21.32 -1.43
CA ALA A 60 6.51 -20.69 -0.45
C ALA A 60 7.28 -21.72 0.42
N SER A 61 6.70 -22.90 0.68
CA SER A 61 7.36 -24.00 1.40
C SER A 61 8.67 -24.47 0.74
N HIS A 62 8.79 -24.36 -0.59
CA HIS A 62 9.98 -24.78 -1.35
C HIS A 62 10.96 -23.63 -1.62
N LEU A 63 10.69 -22.43 -1.14
CA LEU A 63 11.52 -21.26 -1.44
C LEU A 63 12.94 -21.40 -0.87
N ARG A 64 13.07 -21.93 0.35
CA ARG A 64 14.38 -22.13 0.99
C ARG A 64 15.25 -23.08 0.18
N GLU A 65 14.71 -24.24 -0.16
CA GLU A 65 15.39 -25.23 -1.01
C GLU A 65 15.82 -24.62 -2.35
N ARG A 66 14.96 -23.79 -2.96
CA ARG A 66 15.29 -23.12 -4.20
C ARG A 66 16.44 -22.11 -4.04
N ILE A 67 16.45 -21.33 -2.96
CA ILE A 67 17.53 -20.38 -2.68
C ILE A 67 18.86 -21.12 -2.50
N ASP A 68 18.86 -22.26 -1.81
CA ASP A 68 20.08 -23.03 -1.60
C ASP A 68 20.63 -23.61 -2.93
N LYS A 69 19.76 -24.12 -3.81
CA LYS A 69 20.13 -24.50 -5.19
C LYS A 69 20.70 -23.33 -6.01
N LEU A 70 20.16 -22.12 -5.83
CA LEU A 70 20.70 -20.94 -6.51
C LEU A 70 22.10 -20.59 -6.01
N LYS A 71 22.38 -20.74 -4.70
CA LYS A 71 23.74 -20.52 -4.16
C LYS A 71 24.74 -21.53 -4.74
N GLU A 72 24.33 -22.78 -4.93
CA GLU A 72 25.16 -23.80 -5.58
C GLU A 72 25.47 -23.44 -7.04
N ASN A 73 24.49 -22.91 -7.78
CA ASN A 73 24.67 -22.50 -9.17
C ASN A 73 25.50 -21.20 -9.33
N TYR A 74 25.53 -20.36 -8.30
CA TYR A 74 26.25 -19.08 -8.29
C TYR A 74 27.20 -18.99 -7.08
N PRO A 75 28.29 -19.78 -7.04
CA PRO A 75 29.17 -19.85 -5.88
C PRO A 75 30.08 -18.63 -5.71
N ALA A 76 30.27 -17.82 -6.76
CA ALA A 76 31.13 -16.65 -6.73
C ALA A 76 30.37 -15.40 -6.29
N GLU A 77 30.91 -14.69 -5.30
CA GLU A 77 30.39 -13.38 -4.90
C GLU A 77 30.73 -12.33 -5.96
N THR A 78 29.70 -11.78 -6.60
CA THR A 78 29.86 -10.74 -7.65
C THR A 78 29.80 -9.32 -7.11
N LEU A 79 29.36 -9.13 -5.86
CA LEU A 79 29.16 -7.81 -5.25
C LEU A 79 29.76 -7.76 -3.86
N THR A 80 30.48 -6.69 -3.58
CA THR A 80 30.96 -6.40 -2.23
C THR A 80 29.82 -5.85 -1.36
N ASP A 81 29.95 -6.02 -0.05
CA ASP A 81 29.11 -5.38 0.97
C ASP A 81 28.90 -3.88 0.75
N ARG A 82 29.95 -3.19 0.28
CA ARG A 82 29.89 -1.75 -0.01
C ARG A 82 28.99 -1.47 -1.20
N GLU A 83 29.06 -2.27 -2.26
CA GLU A 83 28.21 -2.15 -3.44
C GLU A 83 26.77 -2.49 -3.12
N ILE A 84 26.52 -3.53 -2.32
CA ILE A 84 25.18 -3.89 -1.84
C ILE A 84 24.55 -2.71 -1.08
N ARG A 85 25.28 -2.09 -0.14
CA ARG A 85 24.79 -0.91 0.58
C ARG A 85 24.52 0.28 -0.34
N LYS A 86 25.40 0.53 -1.31
CA LYS A 86 25.22 1.61 -2.30
C LYS A 86 23.99 1.36 -3.16
N LEU A 87 23.80 0.12 -3.59
CA LEU A 87 22.68 -0.34 -4.41
C LEU A 87 21.36 -0.17 -3.66
N SER A 88 21.29 -0.64 -2.41
CA SER A 88 20.12 -0.49 -1.55
C SER A 88 19.71 0.98 -1.42
N ARG A 89 20.65 1.89 -1.14
CA ARG A 89 20.37 3.33 -1.08
C ARG A 89 19.87 3.90 -2.41
N ALA A 90 20.45 3.46 -3.52
CA ALA A 90 20.04 3.92 -4.85
C ALA A 90 18.60 3.47 -5.19
N ILE A 91 18.27 2.21 -4.92
CA ILE A 91 16.92 1.66 -5.09
C ILE A 91 15.93 2.43 -4.21
N THR A 92 16.21 2.58 -2.92
CA THR A 92 15.31 3.29 -2.00
C THR A 92 15.12 4.76 -2.40
N LYS A 93 16.17 5.44 -2.84
CA LYS A 93 16.08 6.85 -3.29
C LYS A 93 15.28 7.01 -4.59
N LYS A 94 15.31 6.00 -5.47
CA LYS A 94 14.61 6.01 -6.76
C LYS A 94 13.23 5.36 -6.69
N ASN A 95 12.90 4.68 -5.60
CA ASN A 95 11.57 4.14 -5.38
C ASN A 95 10.57 5.30 -5.25
N ILE A 96 9.64 5.36 -6.20
CA ILE A 96 8.52 6.28 -6.16
C ILE A 96 7.29 5.40 -6.02
N PRO A 97 6.62 5.40 -4.85
CA PRO A 97 5.36 4.69 -4.69
C PRO A 97 4.41 5.10 -5.81
N ALA A 98 3.65 4.14 -6.33
CA ALA A 98 2.67 4.42 -7.37
C ALA A 98 1.66 5.44 -6.84
N ASN A 99 1.66 6.63 -7.44
CA ASN A 99 0.74 7.71 -7.10
C ASN A 99 -0.20 7.91 -8.29
N TYR A 100 -1.17 7.00 -8.42
CA TYR A 100 -2.23 7.12 -9.40
C TYR A 100 -3.57 7.22 -8.68
N ASN A 101 -4.50 7.95 -9.29
CA ASN A 101 -5.87 8.02 -8.79
C ASN A 101 -6.52 6.64 -9.02
N VAL A 102 -6.71 5.90 -7.92
CA VAL A 102 -7.26 4.54 -7.93
C VAL A 102 -8.65 4.51 -8.56
N LEU A 103 -9.49 5.51 -8.26
CA LEU A 103 -10.83 5.63 -8.84
C LEU A 103 -10.77 5.75 -10.36
N LYS A 104 -9.90 6.62 -10.88
CA LYS A 104 -9.71 6.79 -12.33
C LYS A 104 -9.13 5.55 -13.00
N TYR A 105 -8.22 4.84 -12.32
CA TYR A 105 -7.59 3.64 -12.87
C TYR A 105 -8.58 2.48 -13.04
N TYR A 106 -9.50 2.33 -12.08
CA TYR A 106 -10.52 1.28 -12.10
C TYR A 106 -11.89 1.74 -12.63
N ASP A 107 -11.99 2.98 -13.13
CA ASP A 107 -13.23 3.58 -13.63
C ASP A 107 -14.38 3.54 -12.61
N ILE A 108 -14.08 3.87 -11.35
CA ILE A 108 -15.03 3.89 -10.23
C ILE A 108 -15.52 5.34 -10.03
N ASP A 109 -16.83 5.57 -10.05
CA ASP A 109 -17.39 6.86 -9.67
C ASP A 109 -17.20 7.08 -8.15
N ILE A 110 -16.77 8.27 -7.74
CA ILE A 110 -16.64 8.64 -6.33
C ILE A 110 -17.94 8.44 -5.53
N LYS A 111 -19.10 8.48 -6.19
CA LYS A 111 -20.42 8.23 -5.58
C LYS A 111 -20.62 6.77 -5.18
N GLU A 112 -19.87 5.83 -5.76
CA GLU A 112 -19.90 4.41 -5.38
C GLU A 112 -19.10 4.15 -4.10
N ILE A 113 -18.26 5.10 -3.67
CA ILE A 113 -17.49 4.99 -2.44
C ILE A 113 -18.42 5.15 -1.24
N ILE A 114 -18.43 4.12 -0.39
CA ILE A 114 -19.13 4.15 0.88
C ILE A 114 -18.45 5.19 1.77
N THR A 115 -19.21 6.21 2.17
CA THR A 115 -18.76 7.29 3.05
C THR A 115 -19.32 7.10 4.46
N GLY A 116 -18.75 7.81 5.43
CA GLY A 116 -19.00 7.66 6.85
C GLY A 116 -17.80 7.05 7.58
N ILE A 117 -17.92 6.89 8.89
CA ILE A 117 -16.86 6.29 9.71
C ILE A 117 -17.16 4.82 9.97
N GLN A 118 -16.25 3.96 9.52
CA GLN A 118 -16.32 2.52 9.72
C GLN A 118 -16.06 2.14 11.17
N CYS A 119 -16.93 1.32 11.75
CA CYS A 119 -16.71 0.75 13.06
C CYS A 119 -15.60 -0.32 13.02
N PRO A 120 -14.62 -0.28 13.92
CA PRO A 120 -13.54 -1.28 13.97
C PRO A 120 -14.03 -2.70 14.32
N GLU A 121 -15.14 -2.82 15.05
CA GLU A 121 -15.63 -4.11 15.56
C GLU A 121 -16.64 -4.80 14.63
N CYS A 122 -17.59 -4.05 14.06
CA CYS A 122 -18.64 -4.62 13.21
C CYS A 122 -18.52 -4.26 11.72
N SER A 123 -17.49 -3.51 11.34
CA SER A 123 -17.20 -3.07 9.97
C SER A 123 -18.29 -2.23 9.28
N ARG A 124 -19.35 -1.85 9.99
CA ARG A 124 -20.43 -0.98 9.48
C ARG A 124 -20.02 0.49 9.55
N PHE A 125 -20.34 1.26 8.51
CA PHE A 125 -20.17 2.71 8.41
C PHE A 125 -21.27 3.46 9.19
N SER A 126 -21.28 3.25 10.51
CA SER A 126 -22.41 3.63 11.37
C SER A 126 -21.97 4.38 12.64
N MET A 127 -20.71 4.81 12.69
CA MET A 127 -20.19 5.59 13.81
C MET A 127 -20.65 7.05 13.71
N LYS A 128 -21.18 7.56 14.82
CA LYS A 128 -21.61 8.96 14.97
C LYS A 128 -20.79 9.64 16.05
N ARG A 129 -20.53 10.94 15.88
CA ARG A 129 -19.84 11.73 16.89
C ARG A 129 -20.78 12.03 18.06
N MET A 130 -20.43 11.58 19.26
CA MET A 130 -21.19 11.82 20.49
C MET A 130 -20.23 12.18 21.64
N LEU A 131 -20.48 13.29 22.33
CA LEU A 131 -19.72 13.72 23.53
C LEU A 131 -18.19 13.62 23.39
N GLY A 132 -17.63 13.98 22.23
CA GLY A 132 -16.18 13.96 22.01
C GLY A 132 -15.58 12.58 21.67
N THR A 133 -16.40 11.55 21.46
CA THR A 133 -15.98 10.25 20.94
C THR A 133 -16.79 9.86 19.70
N TRP A 134 -16.30 8.93 18.89
CA TRP A 134 -17.14 8.28 17.87
C TRP A 134 -17.75 7.04 18.50
N LYS A 135 -19.06 6.84 18.33
CA LYS A 135 -19.75 5.65 18.85
C LYS A 135 -20.61 5.02 17.77
N CYS A 136 -20.46 3.72 17.61
CA CYS A 136 -21.21 2.93 16.65
C CYS A 136 -22.68 2.84 17.05
N SER A 137 -23.58 3.14 16.12
CA SER A 137 -25.03 2.98 16.35
C SER A 137 -25.49 1.51 16.32
N ASN A 138 -24.68 0.61 15.76
CA ASN A 138 -24.99 -0.81 15.64
C ASN A 138 -24.49 -1.66 16.82
N CYS A 139 -23.20 -1.62 17.13
CA CYS A 139 -22.58 -2.44 18.19
C CYS A 139 -22.10 -1.64 19.40
N HIS A 140 -22.38 -0.33 19.44
CA HIS A 140 -22.05 0.57 20.56
C HIS A 140 -20.57 0.77 20.90
N THR A 141 -19.65 0.17 20.14
CA THR A 141 -18.21 0.42 20.23
C THR A 141 -17.91 1.91 20.14
N ALA A 142 -17.07 2.40 21.05
CA ALA A 142 -16.58 3.76 21.06
C ALA A 142 -15.10 3.83 20.67
N ASP A 143 -14.75 4.81 19.86
CA ASP A 143 -13.37 5.08 19.43
C ASP A 143 -13.18 6.59 19.27
N LYS A 144 -12.23 7.17 20.00
CA LYS A 144 -11.96 8.62 19.94
C LYS A 144 -11.28 9.02 18.62
N GLU A 145 -10.55 8.08 18.02
CA GLU A 145 -9.62 8.26 16.91
C GLU A 145 -10.11 7.62 15.61
N ALA A 146 -11.34 7.12 15.54
CA ALA A 146 -11.91 6.50 14.33
C ALA A 146 -11.78 7.36 13.05
N HIS A 147 -11.84 8.68 13.21
CA HIS A 147 -11.62 9.65 12.14
C HIS A 147 -10.20 9.64 11.54
N ILE A 148 -9.17 9.27 12.31
CA ILE A 148 -7.79 9.15 11.85
C ILE A 148 -7.69 8.03 10.81
N ARG A 149 -8.25 6.85 11.12
CA ARG A 149 -8.33 5.73 10.18
C ARG A 149 -9.11 6.11 8.93
N THR A 150 -10.24 6.79 9.11
CA THR A 150 -11.06 7.27 7.98
C THR A 150 -10.28 8.24 7.06
N LEU A 151 -9.43 9.11 7.61
CA LEU A 151 -8.57 9.99 6.82
C LEU A 151 -7.46 9.23 6.09
N HIS A 152 -6.94 8.15 6.68
CA HIS A 152 -5.99 7.28 6.01
C HIS A 152 -6.64 6.57 4.82
N ASP A 153 -7.86 6.06 4.98
CA ASP A 153 -8.62 5.43 3.90
C ASP A 153 -8.92 6.44 2.77
N TYR A 154 -9.22 7.69 3.12
CA TYR A 154 -9.38 8.79 2.16
C TYR A 154 -8.08 9.07 1.38
N LEU A 155 -6.92 9.08 2.04
CA LEU A 155 -5.61 9.24 1.40
C LEU A 155 -5.35 8.14 0.37
N LEU A 156 -5.64 6.89 0.72
CA LEU A 156 -5.39 5.73 -0.14
C LEU A 156 -6.35 5.65 -1.33
N SER A 157 -7.57 6.14 -1.17
CA SER A 157 -8.65 5.92 -2.14
C SER A 157 -9.00 7.13 -2.99
N ILE A 158 -8.87 8.35 -2.46
CA ILE A 158 -9.43 9.57 -3.07
C ILE A 158 -8.36 10.61 -3.37
N SER A 159 -7.69 11.15 -2.34
CA SER A 159 -6.80 12.30 -2.50
C SER A 159 -5.83 12.46 -1.33
N SER A 160 -4.62 12.95 -1.63
CA SER A 160 -3.62 13.36 -0.64
C SER A 160 -3.91 14.69 0.04
N SER A 161 -5.06 15.30 -0.23
CA SER A 161 -5.45 16.56 0.37
C SER A 161 -6.96 16.62 0.64
N ILE A 162 -7.32 17.30 1.73
CA ILE A 162 -8.71 17.37 2.19
C ILE A 162 -9.03 18.73 2.78
N THR A 163 -10.18 19.28 2.39
CA THR A 163 -10.75 20.49 3.01
C THR A 163 -11.67 20.13 4.18
N ASN A 164 -12.03 21.12 4.99
CA ASN A 164 -13.04 20.91 6.05
C ASN A 164 -14.38 20.42 5.47
N GLN A 165 -14.79 20.97 4.32
CA GLN A 165 -16.01 20.56 3.65
C GLN A 165 -15.95 19.10 3.21
N GLN A 166 -14.90 18.71 2.49
CA GLN A 166 -14.70 17.32 2.04
C GLN A 166 -14.63 16.34 3.23
N PHE A 167 -13.95 16.71 4.32
CA PHE A 167 -13.92 15.88 5.52
C PHE A 167 -15.31 15.66 6.13
N ARG A 168 -16.15 16.69 6.17
CA ARG A 168 -17.53 16.57 6.66
C ARG A 168 -18.38 15.70 5.77
N GLU A 169 -18.31 15.91 4.46
CA GLU A 169 -19.04 15.12 3.45
C GLU A 169 -18.61 13.65 3.52
N PHE A 170 -17.31 13.39 3.67
CA PHE A 170 -16.78 12.03 3.74
C PHE A 170 -17.07 11.32 5.07
N THR A 171 -17.12 12.05 6.20
CA THR A 171 -17.36 11.46 7.54
C THR A 171 -18.81 11.57 8.04
N HIS A 172 -19.68 12.23 7.27
CA HIS A 172 -21.04 12.61 7.65
C HIS A 172 -21.12 13.49 8.91
N LEU A 173 -20.10 14.30 9.14
CA LEU A 173 -20.06 15.24 10.26
C LEU A 173 -20.73 16.56 9.88
N SER A 174 -21.80 16.95 10.57
CA SER A 174 -22.53 18.19 10.23
C SER A 174 -21.77 19.48 10.61
N SER A 175 -21.06 19.46 11.75
CA SER A 175 -20.43 20.67 12.31
C SER A 175 -19.07 20.99 11.70
N SER A 176 -18.95 22.16 11.05
CA SER A 176 -17.68 22.72 10.57
C SER A 176 -16.68 22.98 11.70
N ASN A 177 -17.15 23.41 12.86
CA ASN A 177 -16.31 23.69 14.03
C ASN A 177 -15.70 22.42 14.60
N ILE A 178 -16.49 21.34 14.72
CA ILE A 178 -15.97 20.05 15.17
C ILE A 178 -14.97 19.49 14.15
N ALA A 179 -15.30 19.56 12.86
CA ALA A 179 -14.39 19.15 11.78
C ALA A 179 -13.04 19.88 11.87
N LYS A 180 -13.07 21.21 12.04
CA LYS A 180 -11.87 22.04 12.20
C LYS A 180 -11.07 21.62 13.43
N LYS A 181 -11.73 21.41 14.56
CA LYS A 181 -11.08 20.98 15.80
C LYS A 181 -10.37 19.63 15.63
N LEU A 182 -11.01 18.65 14.98
CA LEU A 182 -10.42 17.34 14.71
C LEU A 182 -9.21 17.46 13.78
N LEU A 183 -9.35 18.13 12.63
CA LEU A 183 -8.26 18.29 11.66
C LEU A 183 -7.08 19.08 12.23
N THR A 184 -7.33 20.12 13.02
CA THR A 184 -6.26 20.91 13.66
C THR A 184 -5.57 20.14 14.79
N ALA A 185 -6.28 19.27 15.52
CA ALA A 185 -5.67 18.44 16.56
C ALA A 185 -4.62 17.47 16.00
N LEU A 186 -4.77 17.06 14.73
CA LEU A 186 -3.81 16.22 14.01
C LEU A 186 -2.52 16.94 13.60
N LYS A 187 -2.46 18.27 13.73
CA LYS A 187 -1.28 19.09 13.35
C LYS A 187 -0.80 18.83 11.91
N LEU A 188 -1.74 18.55 11.01
CA LEU A 188 -1.45 18.33 9.59
C LEU A 188 -0.89 19.60 8.94
N PRO A 189 0.09 19.50 8.01
CA PRO A 189 0.47 20.61 7.16
C PRO A 189 -0.74 21.10 6.37
N PHE A 190 -0.85 22.40 6.12
CA PHE A 190 -1.96 22.95 5.35
C PHE A 190 -1.49 24.09 4.44
N SER A 191 -2.17 24.23 3.30
CA SER A 191 -2.05 25.39 2.42
C SER A 191 -3.21 26.36 2.68
N SER A 192 -2.89 27.66 2.67
CA SER A 192 -3.79 28.79 2.91
C SER A 192 -4.29 28.97 4.36
N SER A 193 -4.43 30.23 4.78
CA SER A 193 -4.68 30.60 6.18
C SER A 193 -6.16 30.61 6.57
N TYR A 194 -7.08 30.70 5.60
CA TYR A 194 -8.48 31.11 5.81
C TYR A 194 -9.52 30.08 5.32
N LYS A 195 -10.46 30.47 4.45
CA LYS A 195 -11.64 29.67 4.05
C LYS A 195 -11.29 28.46 3.17
N ASP A 196 -10.20 28.56 2.40
CA ASP A 196 -9.75 27.51 1.48
C ASP A 196 -8.63 26.65 2.09
N ARG A 197 -8.63 26.52 3.42
CA ARG A 197 -7.61 25.72 4.11
C ARG A 197 -7.72 24.29 3.64
N THR A 198 -6.64 23.82 3.03
CA THR A 198 -6.52 22.46 2.54
C THR A 198 -5.44 21.76 3.35
N TYR A 199 -5.83 20.70 4.05
CA TYR A 199 -4.94 19.89 4.87
C TYR A 199 -4.27 18.83 3.99
N GLN A 200 -2.96 18.67 4.15
CA GLN A 200 -2.16 17.70 3.40
C GLN A 200 -2.07 16.39 4.19
N LEU A 201 -2.43 15.30 3.54
CA LEU A 201 -2.36 13.93 4.05
C LEU A 201 -1.15 13.24 3.44
N SER A 202 -0.31 12.61 4.25
CA SER A 202 0.86 11.87 3.77
C SER A 202 0.94 10.49 4.43
N ALA A 203 1.48 9.50 3.71
CA ALA A 203 1.69 8.17 4.25
C ALA A 203 2.60 8.21 5.50
N ASP A 204 3.67 9.00 5.45
CA ASP A 204 4.59 9.23 6.59
C ASP A 204 3.88 9.73 7.85
N PHE A 205 2.84 10.57 7.71
CA PHE A 205 2.04 11.02 8.86
C PHE A 205 1.31 9.85 9.54
N PHE A 206 0.66 8.98 8.76
CA PHE A 206 -0.10 7.86 9.30
C PHE A 206 0.79 6.73 9.82
N GLU A 207 1.93 6.47 9.17
CA GLU A 207 2.93 5.51 9.65
C GLU A 207 3.40 5.88 11.06
N ARG A 208 3.70 7.16 11.31
CA ARG A 208 4.11 7.64 12.64
C ARG A 208 3.02 7.45 13.71
N LEU A 209 1.75 7.58 13.35
CA LEU A 209 0.62 7.36 14.27
C LEU A 209 0.41 5.88 14.60
N HIS A 210 0.67 4.97 13.64
CA HIS A 210 0.59 3.53 13.88
C HIS A 210 1.70 3.02 14.81
N PHE A 211 2.83 3.72 14.91
CA PHE A 211 3.86 3.44 15.94
C PHE A 211 3.50 3.96 17.34
N THR A 212 2.45 4.79 17.50
CA THR A 212 2.07 5.34 18.81
C THR A 212 0.82 4.72 19.45
N SER A 213 0.04 3.91 18.73
CA SER A 213 -1.19 3.28 19.27
C SER A 213 -1.17 1.75 19.21
N ARG A 214 -0.26 1.14 19.99
CA ARG A 214 -0.42 -0.19 20.62
C ARG A 214 0.43 -0.26 21.89
N LYS A 215 -0.12 0.24 23.00
CA LYS A 215 0.15 -0.25 24.35
C LYS A 215 -1.19 -0.50 25.02
#